data_AF-A0A7K2J2D4-F1
#
_entry.id   AF-A0A7K2J2D4-F1
#
_cell.length_a   1.000
_cell.length_b   1.000
_cell.length_c   1.000
_cell.angle_alpha   90.00
_cell.angle_beta   90.00
_cell.angle_gamma   90.00
#
_symmetry.space_group_name_H-M   'P 1'
#
loop_
_entity.id
_entity.type
_entity.pdbx_description
1 polymer ?
#
loop_
_entity_poly.entity_id
_entity_poly.type
_entity_poly.pdbx_seq_one_letter_code
_entity_poly.pdbx_strand_id
1 'polypeptide(L)' 'MAIKKPRKPWRVIVTGPDVNATSDHTSEDNAYTLVRAALGGDSPAEQARIEYWKDGQWRWFETVTADEIP' A
#
# COMPACT_ATOMS: atom_id res chain seq x y z
N MET A 1 -17.29 -18.28 -11.77
CA MET A 1 -17.19 -17.93 -10.33
C MET A 1 -17.16 -16.41 -10.23
N ALA A 2 -18.17 -15.79 -9.62
CA ALA A 2 -18.17 -14.34 -9.42
C ALA A 2 -17.08 -14.01 -8.39
N ILE A 3 -15.97 -13.43 -8.86
CA ILE A 3 -14.90 -13.02 -7.98
C ILE A 3 -15.43 -11.83 -7.18
N LYS A 4 -15.78 -12.07 -5.91
CA LYS A 4 -16.34 -11.02 -5.04
C LYS A 4 -15.30 -9.91 -4.93
N LYS A 5 -15.63 -8.72 -5.44
CA LYS A 5 -14.80 -7.52 -5.25
C LYS A 5 -14.60 -7.33 -3.74
N PRO A 6 -13.35 -7.24 -3.25
CA PRO A 6 -13.10 -6.97 -1.84
C PRO A 6 -13.69 -5.62 -1.49
N ARG A 7 -14.26 -5.51 -0.28
CA ARG A 7 -14.78 -4.25 0.27
C ARG A 7 -13.71 -3.15 0.33
N LYS A 8 -12.46 -3.59 0.42
CA LYS A 8 -11.26 -2.76 0.43
C LYS A 8 -10.46 -3.06 -0.84
N PRO A 9 -10.66 -2.31 -1.93
CA PRO A 9 -10.01 -2.58 -3.20
C PRO A 9 -8.57 -2.04 -3.26
N TRP A 10 -8.06 -1.44 -2.20
CA TRP A 10 -6.70 -0.92 -2.11
C TRP A 10 -5.91 -1.70 -1.08
N ARG A 11 -4.64 -1.96 -1.37
CA ARG A 11 -3.71 -2.67 -0.49
C ARG A 11 -2.38 -1.94 -0.50
N VAL A 12 -1.81 -1.73 0.67
CA VAL A 12 -0.48 -1.15 0.85
C VAL A 12 0.41 -2.20 1.50
N ILE A 13 1.57 -2.43 0.92
CA ILE A 13 2.61 -3.33 1.41
C ILE A 13 3.83 -2.47 1.71
N VAL A 14 4.05 -2.22 2.99
CA VAL A 14 5.21 -1.49 3.50
C VAL A 14 6.36 -2.48 3.68
N THR A 15 7.51 -2.18 3.09
CA THR A 15 8.73 -2.99 3.17
C THR A 15 9.91 -2.12 3.61
N GLY A 16 10.74 -2.64 4.50
CA GLY A 16 12.01 -2.07 4.92
C GLY A 16 12.94 -3.16 5.46
N PRO A 17 14.12 -2.81 5.98
CA PRO A 17 15.13 -3.75 6.46
C PRO A 17 14.58 -4.75 7.49
N ASP A 18 13.72 -4.29 8.39
CA ASP A 18 13.14 -5.11 9.48
C ASP A 18 11.60 -5.06 9.51
N VAL A 19 10.96 -4.48 8.49
CA VAL A 19 9.51 -4.33 8.44
C VAL A 19 8.90 -4.89 7.16
N ASN A 20 7.87 -5.72 7.32
CA ASN A 20 6.98 -6.13 6.25
C ASN A 20 5.55 -6.07 6.81
N ALA A 21 4.78 -5.07 6.39
CA ALA A 21 3.41 -4.88 6.84
C ALA A 21 2.49 -4.73 5.63
N THR A 22 1.37 -5.46 5.65
CA THR A 22 0.31 -5.34 4.64
C THR A 22 -0.94 -4.77 5.27
N SER A 23 -1.54 -3.76 4.65
CA SER A 23 -2.82 -3.16 5.08
C SER A 23 -3.75 -2.95 3.90
N ASP A 24 -5.01 -3.36 4.06
CA ASP A 24 -6.05 -3.15 3.05
C ASP A 24 -6.92 -1.91 3.40
N HIS A 25 -7.25 -1.12 2.39
CA HIS A 25 -7.98 0.15 2.47
C HIS A 25 -9.18 0.21 1.51
N THR A 26 -10.20 0.98 1.90
CA THR A 26 -11.40 1.20 1.07
C THR A 26 -11.18 2.21 -0.06
N SER A 27 -10.20 3.11 0.10
CA SER A 27 -9.97 4.26 -0.77
C SER A 27 -8.47 4.48 -0.99
N GLU A 28 -8.13 5.02 -2.15
CA GLU A 28 -6.76 5.41 -2.53
C GLU A 28 -6.17 6.41 -1.54
N ASP A 29 -6.93 7.43 -1.15
CA ASP A 29 -6.50 8.45 -0.19
C ASP A 29 -6.07 7.87 1.18
N ASN A 30 -6.81 6.88 1.69
CA ASN A 30 -6.44 6.18 2.92
C ASN A 30 -5.18 5.34 2.75
N ALA A 31 -4.97 4.77 1.56
CA ALA A 31 -3.75 4.04 1.23
C ALA A 31 -2.54 5.00 1.20
N TYR A 32 -2.63 6.13 0.49
CA TYR A 32 -1.56 7.14 0.46
C TYR A 32 -1.32 7.79 1.83
N THR A 33 -2.34 7.94 2.66
CA THR A 33 -2.16 8.41 4.04
C THR A 33 -1.32 7.44 4.85
N LEU A 34 -1.57 6.12 4.73
CA LEU A 34 -0.71 5.12 5.36
C LEU A 34 0.70 5.13 4.77
N VAL A 35 0.85 5.22 3.45
CA VAL A 35 2.15 5.29 2.78
C VAL A 35 2.98 6.45 3.32
N ARG A 36 2.41 7.66 3.37
CA ARG A 36 3.08 8.85 3.92
C ARG A 36 3.44 8.68 5.40
N ALA A 37 2.56 8.08 6.19
CA ALA A 37 2.83 7.83 7.61
C ALA A 37 3.88 6.72 7.83
N ALA A 38 3.93 5.73 6.95
CA ALA A 38 4.83 4.60 7.04
C ALA A 38 6.23 4.96 6.57
N LEU A 39 6.34 5.80 5.54
CA LEU A 39 7.62 6.22 4.94
C LEU A 39 8.15 7.55 5.51
N GLY A 40 7.30 8.37 6.12
CA GLY A 40 7.71 9.62 6.76
C GLY A 40 8.22 9.42 8.19
N GLY A 41 9.11 10.31 8.64
CA GLY A 41 9.61 10.35 10.02
C GLY A 41 10.73 9.33 10.32
N ASP A 42 10.84 8.91 11.58
CA ASP A 42 11.83 7.92 12.09
C ASP A 42 11.42 6.47 11.79
N SER A 43 10.70 6.26 10.68
CA SER A 43 10.08 4.99 10.39
C SER A 43 11.09 4.07 9.67
N PRO A 44 11.24 2.79 10.08
CA PRO A 44 12.20 1.87 9.46
C PRO A 44 11.75 1.35 8.09
N ALA A 45 10.72 1.92 7.47
CA ALA A 45 10.24 1.51 6.17
C ALA A 45 10.94 2.28 5.05
N GLU A 46 11.42 1.57 4.04
CA GLU A 46 12.12 2.18 2.89
C GLU A 46 11.20 2.37 1.68
N GLN A 47 10.21 1.48 1.54
CA GLN A 47 9.29 1.47 0.40
C GLN A 47 7.88 1.04 0.81
N ALA A 48 6.89 1.56 0.12
CA ALA A 48 5.51 1.15 0.25
C ALA A 48 4.91 0.91 -1.14
N ARG A 49 4.55 -0.34 -1.39
CA ARG A 49 3.91 -0.78 -2.62
C ARG A 49 2.40 -0.69 -2.48
N ILE A 50 1.76 0.02 -3.40
CA ILE A 50 0.31 0.14 -3.49
C ILE A 50 -0.19 -0.84 -4.57
N GLU A 51 -1.18 -1.62 -4.21
CA GLU A 51 -1.88 -2.55 -5.09
C GLU A 51 -3.37 -2.24 -5.08
N TYR A 52 -4.02 -2.46 -6.23
CA TYR A 52 -5.45 -2.28 -6.38
C TYR A 52 -6.09 -3.55 -6.91
N TRP A 53 -7.29 -3.87 -6.41
CA TRP A 53 -8.03 -5.02 -6.87
C TRP A 53 -8.74 -4.75 -8.19
N LYS A 54 -8.35 -5.49 -9.23
CA LYS A 54 -8.95 -5.39 -10.57
C LYS A 54 -9.08 -6.79 -11.18
N ASP A 55 -10.21 -7.08 -11.83
CA ASP A 55 -10.41 -8.33 -12.56
C ASP A 55 -10.08 -9.60 -11.75
N GLY A 56 -10.39 -9.55 -10.45
CA GLY A 56 -10.23 -10.69 -9.55
C GLY A 56 -8.81 -10.97 -9.06
N GLN A 57 -7.89 -10.01 -9.22
CA GLN A 57 -6.53 -10.11 -8.73
C GLN A 57 -6.03 -8.76 -8.18
N TRP A 58 -5.05 -8.81 -7.29
CA TRP A 58 -4.29 -7.63 -6.89
C TRP A 58 -3.35 -7.24 -8.03
N ARG A 59 -3.56 -6.05 -8.57
CA ARG A 59 -2.70 -5.44 -9.58
C ARG A 59 -1.81 -4.43 -8.88
N TRP A 60 -0.53 -4.47 -9.21
CA TRP A 60 0.39 -3.41 -8.82
C TRP A 60 -0.09 -2.07 -9.38
N PHE A 61 -0.19 -1.06 -8.52
CA PHE A 61 -0.55 0.31 -8.88
C PHE A 61 0.71 1.17 -9.00
N GLU A 62 1.42 1.29 -7.89
CA GLU A 62 2.60 2.15 -7.73
C GLU A 62 3.46 1.61 -6.59
N THR A 63 4.74 1.96 -6.59
CA THR A 63 5.61 1.79 -5.42
C THR A 63 6.18 3.16 -5.08
N VAL A 64 6.00 3.57 -3.84
CA VAL A 64 6.52 4.83 -3.30
C VAL A 64 7.71 4.52 -2.40
N THR A 65 8.78 5.28 -2.53
CA THR A 65 9.97 5.13 -1.68
C THR A 65 10.07 6.28 -0.67
N ALA A 66 10.79 6.07 0.43
CA ALA A 66 10.95 7.10 1.47
C ALA A 66 11.60 8.39 0.93
N ASP A 67 12.43 8.30 -0.11
CA ASP A 67 13.05 9.45 -0.80
C ASP A 67 12.03 10.34 -1.52
N GLU A 68 10.89 9.79 -1.94
CA GLU A 68 9.82 10.51 -2.64
C GLU A 68 8.85 11.22 -1.69
N ILE A 69 8.99 10.99 -0.37
CA ILE A 69 8.16 11.61 0.66
C ILE A 69 8.94 12.80 1.26
N PRO A 70 8.49 14.05 1.04
CA PRO A 70 9.16 15.24 1.54
C PRO A 70 9.01 15.44 3.06
#